data_AF-A0A3M7MIB7-F1
#
_entry.id   AF-A0A3M7MIB7-F1
#
_cell.length_a   1.000
_cell.length_b   1.000
_cell.length_c   1.000
_cell.angle_alpha   90.00
_cell.angle_beta   90.00
_cell.angle_gamma   90.00
#
_symmetry.space_group_name_H-M   'P 1'
#
loop_
_entity.id
_entity.type
_entity.pdbx_description
1 polymer ?
#
loop_
_entity_poly.entity_id
_entity_poly.type
_entity_poly.pdbx_seq_one_letter_code
_entity_poly.pdbx_strand_id
1 'polypeptide(L)'
;MPSLTATYTSPTSSSRTFTAELPALSDPLPTADRVAYLAELSSSLKNMQKDVNEFLTQKMADDKAADDANAEETYGEEVVEED
;
A
#
# COMPACT_ATOMS: atom_id res chain seq x y z
N MET A 1 -8.53 10.68 -18.58
CA MET A 1 -8.13 9.32 -18.97
C MET A 1 -8.52 8.37 -17.85
N PRO A 2 -8.96 7.13 -18.14
CA PRO A 2 -9.33 6.18 -17.11
C PRO A 2 -8.13 5.85 -16.20
N SER A 3 -8.37 5.60 -14.92
CA SER A 3 -7.33 5.22 -13.97
C SER A 3 -7.82 4.15 -13.00
N LEU A 4 -6.89 3.33 -12.54
CA LEU A 4 -7.08 2.36 -11.47
C LEU A 4 -6.52 2.98 -10.18
N THR A 5 -7.38 3.15 -9.18
CA THR A 5 -7.01 3.78 -7.91
C THR A 5 -7.31 2.86 -6.73
N ALA A 6 -6.41 2.82 -5.76
CA ALA A 6 -6.63 2.18 -4.47
C ALA A 6 -6.23 3.13 -3.35
N THR A 7 -7.04 3.25 -2.30
CA THR A 7 -6.75 4.12 -1.15
C THR A 7 -6.70 3.29 0.11
N TYR A 8 -5.54 3.30 0.76
CA TYR A 8 -5.34 2.78 2.11
C TYR A 8 -5.60 3.89 3.13
N THR A 9 -6.41 3.60 4.14
CA THR A 9 -6.70 4.50 5.27
C THR A 9 -6.43 3.78 6.58
N SER A 10 -5.81 4.46 7.54
CA SER A 10 -5.50 3.92 8.86
C SER A 10 -5.87 4.93 9.96
N PRO A 11 -6.36 4.49 11.13
CA PRO A 11 -6.65 5.40 12.24
C PRO A 11 -5.40 6.01 12.87
N THR A 12 -4.28 5.30 12.80
CA THR A 12 -3.04 5.61 13.51
C THR A 12 -1.91 6.05 12.58
N SER A 13 -2.14 6.06 11.26
CA SER A 13 -1.11 6.44 10.29
C SER A 13 -1.70 7.16 9.08
N SER A 14 -0.83 7.82 8.33
CA SER A 14 -1.20 8.54 7.12
C SER A 14 -1.83 7.61 6.06
N SER A 15 -2.90 8.08 5.44
CA SER A 15 -3.51 7.43 4.30
C SER A 15 -2.57 7.45 3.09
N ARG A 16 -2.60 6.39 2.28
CA ARG A 16 -1.82 6.29 1.05
C ARG A 16 -2.72 5.95 -0.13
N THR A 17 -2.62 6.73 -1.19
CA THR A 17 -3.33 6.48 -2.44
C THR A 17 -2.35 5.97 -3.48
N PHE A 18 -2.73 4.89 -4.15
CA PHE A 18 -2.04 4.32 -5.28
C PHE A 18 -2.87 4.60 -6.54
N THR A 19 -2.20 4.95 -7.63
CA THR A 19 -2.87 5.31 -8.88
C THR A 19 -2.06 4.77 -10.06
N ALA A 20 -2.74 4.07 -10.96
CA ALA A 20 -2.18 3.62 -12.23
C ALA A 20 -3.05 4.19 -13.37
N GLU A 21 -2.41 4.86 -14.32
CA GLU A 21 -3.08 5.39 -15.50
C GLU A 21 -3.37 4.27 -16.49
N LEU A 22 -4.56 4.30 -17.10
CA LEU A 22 -4.97 3.34 -18.11
C LEU A 22 -5.05 4.00 -19.48
N PRO A 23 -4.85 3.24 -20.58
CA PRO A 23 -4.96 3.76 -21.93
C PRO A 23 -6.33 4.39 -22.17
N ALA A 24 -6.34 5.50 -22.91
CA ALA A 24 -7.59 6.10 -23.35
C ALA A 24 -8.30 5.18 -24.35
N LEU A 25 -9.61 4.99 -24.17
CA LEU A 25 -10.44 4.25 -25.11
C LEU A 25 -10.95 5.22 -26.19
N SER A 26 -10.63 4.94 -27.46
CA SER A 26 -11.11 5.69 -28.62
C SER A 26 -12.56 5.34 -28.93
N ASP A 27 -13.36 6.28 -29.46
CA ASP A 27 -14.75 6.03 -29.91
C ASP A 27 -14.87 6.30 -31.43
N PRO A 28 -15.31 5.34 -32.27
CA PRO A 28 -15.75 3.97 -31.95
C PRO A 28 -14.62 3.12 -31.35
N LEU A 29 -14.93 2.23 -30.39
CA LEU A 29 -13.97 1.32 -29.76
C LEU A 29 -13.68 0.08 -30.65
N PRO A 30 -12.58 0.05 -31.44
CA PRO A 30 -12.17 -1.16 -32.12
C PRO A 30 -11.75 -2.24 -31.12
N THR A 31 -11.84 -3.50 -31.54
CA THR A 31 -11.48 -4.65 -30.71
C THR A 31 -10.02 -4.60 -30.25
N ALA A 32 -9.11 -4.06 -31.09
CA ALA A 32 -7.70 -3.91 -30.74
C ALA A 32 -7.49 -3.02 -29.50
N ASP A 33 -8.16 -1.86 -29.45
CA ASP A 33 -8.08 -0.92 -28.32
C ASP A 33 -8.66 -1.54 -27.04
N ARG A 34 -9.71 -2.36 -27.15
CA ARG A 34 -10.26 -3.11 -26.00
C ARG A 34 -9.27 -4.13 -25.46
N VAL A 35 -8.62 -4.89 -26.34
CA VAL A 35 -7.63 -5.90 -25.94
C VAL A 35 -6.43 -5.22 -25.29
N ALA A 36 -5.93 -4.12 -25.87
CA ALA A 36 -4.83 -3.34 -25.31
C ALA A 36 -5.20 -2.77 -23.93
N TYR A 37 -6.39 -2.19 -23.79
CA TYR A 37 -6.89 -1.68 -22.51
C TYR A 37 -6.99 -2.76 -21.44
N LEU A 38 -7.54 -3.93 -21.76
CA LEU A 38 -7.67 -5.04 -20.81
C LEU A 38 -6.31 -5.64 -20.42
N ALA A 39 -5.38 -5.72 -21.36
CA ALA A 39 -4.01 -6.16 -21.09
C ALA A 39 -3.32 -5.19 -20.11
N GLU A 40 -3.43 -3.89 -20.35
CA GLU A 40 -2.84 -2.86 -19.49
C GLU A 40 -3.51 -2.83 -18.11
N LEU A 41 -4.84 -2.97 -18.06
CA LEU A 41 -5.57 -3.07 -16.79
C LEU A 41 -5.13 -4.29 -15.98
N SER A 42 -4.97 -5.45 -16.63
CA SER A 42 -4.49 -6.67 -15.95
C SER A 42 -3.07 -6.52 -15.41
N SER A 43 -2.18 -5.91 -16.19
CA SER A 43 -0.80 -5.59 -15.79
C SER A 43 -0.79 -4.61 -14.61
N SER A 44 -1.52 -3.50 -14.75
CA SER A 44 -1.67 -2.46 -13.72
C SER A 44 -2.22 -3.01 -12.42
N LEU A 45 -3.19 -3.93 -12.47
CA LEU A 45 -3.73 -4.61 -11.27
C LEU A 45 -2.68 -5.45 -10.56
N LYS A 46 -1.86 -6.22 -11.29
CA LYS A 46 -0.80 -7.03 -10.69
C LYS A 46 0.28 -6.18 -10.05
N ASN A 47 0.67 -5.08 -10.71
CA ASN A 47 1.63 -4.12 -10.17
C ASN A 47 1.08 -3.44 -8.92
N MET A 48 -0.16 -2.93 -8.99
CA MET A 48 -0.86 -2.32 -7.86
C MET A 48 -0.93 -3.27 -6.65
N GLN A 49 -1.26 -4.55 -6.88
CA GLN A 49 -1.30 -5.55 -5.83
C GLN A 49 0.08 -5.74 -5.19
N LYS A 50 1.14 -5.80 -6.00
CA LYS A 50 2.52 -5.89 -5.50
C LYS A 50 2.87 -4.67 -4.63
N ASP A 51 2.59 -3.46 -5.12
CA ASP A 51 2.90 -2.21 -4.43
C ASP A 51 2.16 -2.10 -3.09
N VAL A 52 0.89 -2.51 -3.06
CA VAL A 52 0.09 -2.56 -1.84
C VAL A 52 0.66 -3.58 -0.85
N ASN A 53 1.02 -4.78 -1.31
CA ASN A 53 1.61 -5.81 -0.45
C ASN A 53 2.95 -5.36 0.12
N GLU A 54 3.81 -4.76 -0.69
CA GLU A 54 5.10 -4.23 -0.26
C GLU A 54 4.92 -3.11 0.78
N PHE A 55 3.99 -2.18 0.52
CA PHE A 55 3.66 -1.13 1.48
C PHE A 55 3.16 -1.68 2.83
N LEU A 56 2.20 -2.62 2.80
CA LEU A 56 1.67 -3.20 4.03
C LEU A 56 2.73 -4.02 4.77
N THR A 57 3.60 -4.73 4.05
CA THR A 57 4.68 -5.52 4.65
C THR A 57 5.71 -4.63 5.33
N GLN A 58 6.14 -3.55 4.66
CA GLN A 58 7.04 -2.58 5.25
C GLN A 58 6.41 -1.95 6.50
N LYS A 59 5.13 -1.56 6.41
CA LYS A 59 4.43 -0.97 7.54
C LYS A 59 4.33 -1.92 8.73
N MET A 60 4.06 -3.21 8.51
CA MET A 60 4.06 -4.20 9.59
C MET A 60 5.44 -4.33 10.25
N ALA A 61 6.52 -4.23 9.48
CA ALA A 61 7.88 -4.24 10.03
C ALA A 61 8.16 -2.98 10.85
N ASP A 62 7.75 -1.81 10.35
CA ASP A 62 7.89 -0.52 11.06
C ASP A 62 7.07 -0.52 12.35
N ASP A 63 5.82 -0.97 12.31
CA ASP A 63 4.92 -1.06 13.47
C ASP A 63 5.49 -2.03 14.53
N LYS A 64 6.07 -3.16 14.10
CA LYS A 64 6.73 -4.11 15.01
C LYS A 64 7.97 -3.50 15.67
N ALA A 65 8.82 -2.80 14.90
CA ALA A 65 10.00 -2.16 15.46
C ALA A 65 9.64 -1.06 16.47
N ALA A 66 8.55 -0.32 16.21
CA ALA A 66 8.03 0.66 17.15
C ALA A 66 7.50 0.01 18.44
N ASP A 67 6.82 -1.13 18.34
CA ASP A 67 6.32 -1.88 19.51
C ASP A 67 7.48 -2.44 20.35
N ASP A 68 8.48 -3.06 19.71
CA ASP A 68 9.67 -3.58 20.39
C ASP A 68 10.46 -2.45 21.10
N ALA A 69 10.60 -1.27 20.46
CA ALA A 69 11.26 -0.12 21.07
C ALA A 69 10.50 0.44 22.29
N ASN A 70 9.17 0.51 22.22
CA ASN A 70 8.33 0.91 23.36
C ASN A 70 8.44 -0.12 24.50
N ALA A 71 8.51 -1.42 24.18
CA ALA A 71 8.66 -2.47 25.18
C ALA A 71 10.01 -2.37 25.91
N GLU A 72 11.10 -2.07 25.20
CA GLU A 72 12.42 -1.89 25.82
C GLU A 72 12.53 -0.61 26.66
N GLU A 73 11.89 0.49 26.26
CA GLU A 73 11.78 1.70 27.08
C GLU A 73 10.99 1.44 28.37
N THR A 74 9.95 0.59 28.31
CA THR A 74 9.10 0.26 29.47
C THR A 74 9.77 -0.71 30.45
N TYR A 75 10.65 -1.60 29.98
CA TYR A 75 11.38 -2.57 30.83
C TYR A 75 12.76 -2.07 31.31
N GLY A 76 13.29 -0.97 30.75
CA GLY A 76 14.57 -0.37 31.14
C GLY A 76 14.52 0.49 32.42
N GLU A 77 13.32 0.80 32.92
CA GLU A 77 13.10 1.41 34.23
C GLU A 77 12.86 0.33 35.32
N GLU A 78 13.84 -0.55 35.56
CA GLU A 78 13.80 -1.32 36.82
C GLU A 78 14.04 -0.35 37.98
N VAL A 79 12.95 0.11 38.60
CA VAL A 79 12.99 0.78 39.90
C VAL A 79 13.36 -0.31 40.91
N VAL A 80 14.66 -0.43 41.19
CA VAL A 80 15.15 -1.24 42.32
C VAL A 80 14.55 -0.63 43.58
N GLU A 81 13.53 -1.27 44.16
CA GLU A 81 13.07 -0.92 45.51
C GLU A 81 14.20 -1.26 46.49
N GLU A 82 14.87 -0.24 47.03
CA GLU A 82 15.82 -0.41 48.14
C GLU A 82 15.04 -0.56 49.46
N ASP A 83 15.16 -1.73 50.09
CA ASP A 83 14.69 -2.07 51.46
C ASP A 83 15.35 -1.21 52.57
#